data_AF-A0A1I1LBM3-F1
#
_entry.id   AF-A0A1I1LBM3-F1
#
_cell.length_a   1.000
_cell.length_b   1.000
_cell.length_c   1.000
_cell.angle_alpha   90.00
_cell.angle_beta   90.00
_cell.angle_gamma   90.00
#
_symmetry.space_group_name_H-M   'P 1'
#
loop_
_entity.id
_entity.type
_entity.pdbx_description
1 polymer ?
#
loop_
_entity_poly.entity_id
_entity_poly.type
_entity_poly.pdbx_seq_one_letter_code
_entity_poly.pdbx_strand_id
1 'polypeptide(L)'
;MREAAVSIGESALEAMGLEPLLALGREAGIQELEGIRTAVDMGYYEVPREATAEEVAAELELDSSTVTEHLQRAERNVLTRVLS
;
A
#
# COMPACT_ATOMS: atom_id res chain seq x y z
N MET A 1 -25.28 -2.10 -3.28
CA MET A 1 -24.61 -2.45 -4.56
C MET A 1 -24.09 -3.87 -4.41
N ARG A 2 -24.23 -4.75 -5.41
CA ARG A 2 -23.60 -6.09 -5.38
C ARG A 2 -22.19 -5.93 -5.92
N GLU A 3 -21.17 -6.19 -5.11
CA GLU A 3 -19.80 -6.30 -5.60
C GLU A 3 -19.74 -7.44 -6.62
N ALA A 4 -19.39 -7.10 -7.86
CA ALA A 4 -19.03 -8.10 -8.85
C ALA A 4 -17.58 -8.48 -8.59
N ALA A 5 -17.36 -9.65 -7.97
CA ALA A 5 -16.03 -10.25 -7.92
C ALA A 5 -15.67 -10.69 -9.35
N VAL A 6 -15.00 -9.83 -10.10
CA VAL A 6 -14.45 -10.17 -11.41
C VAL A 6 -13.25 -11.08 -11.15
N SER A 7 -13.41 -12.38 -11.42
CA SER A 7 -12.29 -13.31 -11.42
C SER A 7 -11.48 -13.09 -12.70
N ILE A 8 -10.31 -12.46 -12.54
CA ILE A 8 -9.32 -12.35 -13.60
C ILE A 8 -8.30 -13.48 -13.36
N GLY A 9 -8.09 -14.34 -14.36
CA GLY A 9 -7.07 -15.39 -14.29
C GLY A 9 -5.67 -14.82 -14.38
N GLU A 10 -4.69 -15.47 -13.75
CA GLU A 10 -3.29 -15.04 -13.67
C GLU A 10 -2.71 -14.66 -15.04
N SER A 11 -3.01 -15.45 -16.08
CA SER A 11 -2.59 -15.23 -17.48
C SER A 11 -3.06 -13.89 -18.08
N ALA A 12 -4.21 -13.38 -17.65
CA ALA A 12 -4.72 -12.09 -18.11
C ALA A 12 -4.01 -10.92 -17.41
N LEU A 13 -3.55 -11.10 -16.17
CA LEU A 13 -2.70 -10.11 -15.50
C LEU A 13 -1.29 -10.08 -16.12
N GLU A 14 -0.77 -11.23 -16.54
CA GLU A 14 0.49 -11.30 -17.28
C GLU A 14 0.42 -10.54 -18.61
N ALA A 15 -0.63 -10.77 -19.40
CA ALA A 15 -0.84 -10.07 -20.67
C ALA A 15 -0.99 -8.55 -20.53
N MET A 16 -1.40 -8.08 -19.35
CA MET A 16 -1.54 -6.66 -19.02
C MET A 16 -0.28 -6.05 -18.38
N GLY A 17 0.77 -6.85 -18.13
CA GLY A 17 1.98 -6.41 -17.44
C GLY A 17 1.75 -5.99 -15.99
N LEU A 18 0.73 -6.57 -15.35
CA LEU A 18 0.33 -6.26 -13.99
C LEU A 18 0.92 -7.21 -12.95
N GLU A 19 1.77 -8.19 -13.32
CA GLU A 19 2.44 -9.05 -12.32
C GLU A 19 3.19 -8.27 -11.25
N PRO A 20 3.91 -7.17 -11.55
CA PRO A 20 4.58 -6.38 -10.52
C PRO A 20 3.58 -5.82 -9.49
N LEU A 21 2.41 -5.38 -9.96
CA LEU A 21 1.34 -4.81 -9.15
C LEU A 21 0.65 -5.90 -8.30
N LEU A 22 0.45 -7.09 -8.87
CA LEU A 22 -0.07 -8.26 -8.16
C LEU A 22 0.88 -8.76 -7.08
N ALA A 23 2.17 -8.87 -7.39
CA ALA A 23 3.19 -9.30 -6.45
C ALA A 23 3.24 -8.33 -5.26
N LEU A 24 3.24 -7.03 -5.56
CA LEU A 24 3.15 -5.97 -4.56
C LEU A 24 1.89 -6.12 -3.69
N GLY A 25 0.72 -6.32 -4.31
CA GLY A 25 -0.55 -6.47 -3.60
C GLY A 25 -0.71 -7.78 -2.81
N ARG A 26 -0.01 -8.86 -3.18
CA ARG A 26 0.02 -10.12 -2.41
C ARG A 26 0.99 -10.02 -1.23
N GLU A 27 2.14 -9.39 -1.41
CA GLU A 27 3.15 -9.25 -0.38
C GLU A 27 2.85 -8.16 0.62
N ALA A 28 2.23 -7.07 0.18
CA ALA A 28 1.85 -5.90 0.98
C ALA A 28 0.32 -5.74 1.09
N GLY A 29 -0.47 -6.79 0.83
CA GLY A 29 -1.93 -6.86 1.06
C GLY A 29 -2.72 -5.57 0.84
N ILE A 30 -3.48 -5.42 -0.25
CA ILE A 30 -4.34 -4.24 -0.64
C ILE A 30 -4.47 -3.08 0.39
N GLN A 31 -4.92 -3.33 1.62
CA GLN A 31 -5.00 -2.36 2.71
C GLN A 31 -3.67 -1.65 3.07
N GLU A 32 -2.52 -2.33 3.02
CA GLU A 32 -1.22 -1.74 3.38
C GLU A 32 -0.71 -0.81 2.25
N LEU A 33 -1.11 -1.08 1.00
CA LEU A 33 -0.89 -0.15 -0.12
C LEU A 33 -1.81 1.08 -0.06
N GLU A 34 -3.06 0.90 0.35
CA GLU A 34 -3.96 2.02 0.64
C GLU A 34 -3.38 2.90 1.76
N GLY A 35 -2.83 2.29 2.82
CA GLY A 35 -2.14 3.00 3.90
C GLY A 35 -0.93 3.81 3.42
N ILE A 36 -0.05 3.23 2.57
CA ILE A 36 1.05 3.97 1.95
C ILE A 36 0.53 5.16 1.14
N ARG A 37 -0.50 4.94 0.32
CA ARG A 37 -1.03 6.00 -0.54
C ARG A 37 -1.57 7.16 0.29
N THR A 38 -2.35 6.88 1.33
CA THR A 38 -2.84 7.92 2.24
C THR A 38 -1.68 8.67 2.90
N ALA A 39 -0.64 7.96 3.36
CA ALA A 39 0.55 8.60 3.93
C ALA A 39 1.27 9.52 2.93
N VAL A 40 1.42 9.09 1.67
CA VAL A 40 1.99 9.92 0.59
C VAL A 40 1.12 11.15 0.32
N ASP A 41 -0.18 10.96 0.13
CA ASP A 41 -1.14 12.03 -0.18
C ASP A 41 -1.22 13.08 0.94
N MET A 42 -0.98 12.68 2.20
CA MET A 42 -0.92 13.57 3.36
C MET A 42 0.47 14.22 3.57
N GLY A 43 1.48 13.89 2.75
CA GLY A 43 2.82 14.42 2.89
C GLY A 43 3.60 13.88 4.09
N TYR A 44 3.29 12.66 4.54
CA TYR A 44 4.03 11.95 5.60
C TYR A 44 5.51 11.74 5.26
N TYR A 45 5.81 11.61 3.96
CA TYR A 45 7.15 11.38 3.44
C TYR A 45 7.87 12.66 2.96
N GLU A 46 7.23 13.82 3.05
CA GLU A 46 7.81 15.09 2.63
C GLU A 46 8.88 15.60 3.59
N VAL A 47 9.70 16.54 3.11
CA VAL A 47 10.73 17.20 3.92
C VAL A 47 10.59 18.73 3.78
N PRO A 48 10.13 19.44 4.84
CA PRO A 48 9.66 18.92 6.13
C PRO A 48 8.36 18.11 6.00
N ARG A 49 8.12 17.18 6.93
CA ARG A 49 6.89 16.37 6.94
C ARG A 49 5.67 17.26 7.09
N GLU A 50 4.66 17.03 6.26
CA GLU A 50 3.37 17.73 6.31
C GLU A 50 2.32 16.99 7.15
N ALA A 51 2.52 15.69 7.37
CA ALA A 51 1.72 14.87 8.28
C ALA A 51 2.55 13.93 9.16
N THR A 52 1.98 13.60 10.31
CA THR A 52 2.50 12.64 11.30
C THR A 52 1.83 11.27 11.15
N ALA A 53 2.43 10.25 11.77
CA ALA A 53 1.85 8.90 11.75
C ALA A 53 0.49 8.84 12.48
N GLU A 54 0.31 9.70 13.48
CA GLU A 54 -0.95 9.82 14.23
C GLU A 54 -2.06 10.44 13.39
N GLU A 55 -1.74 11.44 12.56
CA GLU A 55 -2.70 12.03 11.62
C GLU A 55 -3.09 11.04 10.52
N VAL A 56 -2.13 10.29 9.98
CA VAL A 56 -2.40 9.23 9.00
C VAL A 56 -3.25 8.11 9.62
N ALA A 57 -2.98 7.73 10.88
CA ALA A 57 -3.77 6.74 11.59
C ALA A 57 -5.19 7.20 11.89
N ALA A 58 -5.38 8.48 12.20
CA ALA A 58 -6.70 9.07 12.35
C ALA A 58 -7.50 9.02 11.04
N GLU A 59 -6.87 9.31 9.90
CA GLU A 59 -7.52 9.24 8.57
C GLU A 59 -7.90 7.81 8.18
N LEU A 60 -7.07 6.82 8.56
CA LEU A 60 -7.30 5.41 8.25
C LEU A 60 -8.20 4.70 9.28
N GLU A 61 -8.65 5.39 10.33
CA GLU A 61 -9.36 4.81 11.47
C GLU A 61 -8.61 3.63 12.13
N LEU A 62 -7.28 3.75 12.23
CA LEU A 62 -6.38 2.74 12.79
C LEU A 62 -5.60 3.29 13.99
N ASP A 63 -4.93 2.39 14.71
CA ASP A 63 -3.96 2.78 15.73
C ASP A 63 -2.64 3.22 15.07
N SER A 64 -1.96 4.22 15.64
CA SER A 64 -0.71 4.75 15.09
C SER A 64 0.41 3.71 15.04
N SER A 65 0.40 2.73 15.97
CA SER A 65 1.30 1.58 15.94
C SER A 65 1.04 0.68 14.73
N THR A 66 -0.22 0.39 14.43
CA THR A 66 -0.66 -0.42 13.29
C THR A 66 -0.29 0.24 11.96
N VAL A 67 -0.54 1.55 11.81
CA VAL A 67 -0.13 2.29 10.61
C VAL A 67 1.38 2.25 10.42
N THR A 68 2.14 2.49 11.48
CA THR A 68 3.62 2.48 11.41
C THR A 68 4.14 1.10 10.98
N GLU A 69 3.58 0.01 11.51
CA GLU A 69 3.95 -1.35 11.11
C GLU A 69 3.63 -1.64 9.64
N HIS A 70 2.43 -1.23 9.17
CA HIS A 70 2.04 -1.41 7.77
C HIS A 70 2.93 -0.62 6.82
N LEU A 71 3.23 0.64 7.12
CA LEU A 71 4.14 1.46 6.33
C LEU A 71 5.54 0.83 6.26
N GLN A 72 6.12 0.42 7.39
CA GLN A 72 7.43 -0.23 7.41
C GLN A 72 7.47 -1.53 6.61
N ARG A 73 6.42 -2.36 6.70
CA ARG A 73 6.33 -3.62 5.98
C ARG A 73 6.22 -3.38 4.48
N ALA A 74 5.36 -2.45 4.07
CA ALA A 74 5.15 -2.15 2.68
C ALA A 74 6.37 -1.42 2.07
N GLU A 75 7.05 -0.53 2.80
CA GLU A 75 8.34 0.05 2.44
C GLU A 75 9.41 -1.03 2.24
N ARG A 76 9.53 -2.00 3.15
CA ARG A 76 10.48 -3.11 3.02
C ARG A 76 10.25 -3.90 1.75
N ASN A 77 8.99 -4.21 1.43
CA ASN A 77 8.64 -4.97 0.23
C ASN A 77 9.01 -4.17 -1.03
N VAL A 78 8.65 -2.88 -1.09
CA VAL A 78 9.00 -1.99 -2.21
C VAL A 78 10.52 -1.89 -2.37
N LEU A 79 11.25 -1.60 -1.30
CA LEU A 79 12.71 -1.46 -1.33
C LEU A 79 13.40 -2.75 -1.75
N THR A 80 12.94 -3.90 -1.23
CA THR A 80 13.47 -5.20 -1.65
C THR A 80 13.28 -5.37 -3.15
N ARG A 81 12.08 -5.09 -3.69
CA ARG A 81 11.78 -5.29 -5.11
C ARG A 81 12.52 -4.35 -6.06
N VAL A 82 12.74 -3.10 -5.64
CA VAL A 82 13.40 -2.07 -6.45
C VAL A 82 14.93 -2.20 -6.40
N LEU A 83 15.48 -2.65 -5.28
CA LEU A 83 16.93 -2.75 -5.05
C LEU A 83 17.52 -4.15 -5.29
N SER A 84 16.69 -5.18 -5.46
CA SER A 84 17.10 -6.55 -5.84
C SER A 84 16.91 -6.82 -7.33
#